data_AF-A0A0M2UV09-F1
#
_entry.id   AF-A0A0M2UV09-F1
#
_cell.length_a   1.000
_cell.length_b   1.000
_cell.length_c   1.000
_cell.angle_alpha   90.00
_cell.angle_beta   90.00
_cell.angle_gamma   90.00
#
_symmetry.space_group_name_H-M   'P 1'
#
loop_
_entity.id
_entity.type
_entity.pdbx_description
1 polymer ?
#
loop_
_entity_poly.entity_id
_entity_poly.type
_entity_poly.pdbx_seq_one_letter_code
_entity_poly.pdbx_strand_id
1 'polypeptide(L)'
;MTRYARDATIFFIQNGLKRLAIQALPFFRIPDKYTLSKAIPVVLIVGKQNTGKTSLIETLIPLLKKRGYRVGTIKYNVPSFQIDYEGKDTYRHFGAGADIVSISSPAKLAIIKRVVGKSPAIKTLIESNYRDVDIILVEGYKRWNYPAIEIINNRQRVIAKSKRSKHRLQIISIAKTPLQMPGFSQDDIDKVIQFIESRIK
;
A
#
# COMPACT_ATOMS: atom_id res chain seq x y z
N MET A 1 -6.01 -19.84 -31.88
CA MET A 1 -6.27 -20.35 -30.51
C MET A 1 -7.76 -20.23 -30.24
N THR A 2 -8.45 -21.36 -30.35
CA THR A 2 -9.90 -21.49 -30.51
C THR A 2 -10.66 -21.41 -29.17
N ARG A 3 -11.94 -21.04 -29.26
CA ARG A 3 -12.92 -20.85 -28.15
C ARG A 3 -12.90 -21.93 -27.05
N TYR A 4 -12.43 -23.14 -27.34
CA TYR A 4 -12.34 -24.27 -26.41
C TYR A 4 -11.46 -24.03 -25.15
N ALA A 5 -10.45 -23.15 -25.21
CA ALA A 5 -9.56 -22.91 -24.06
C ALA A 5 -10.20 -22.07 -22.93
N ARG A 6 -11.24 -21.28 -23.24
CA ARG A 6 -11.95 -20.47 -22.23
C ARG A 6 -12.96 -21.28 -21.43
N ASP A 7 -13.60 -22.27 -22.07
CA ASP A 7 -14.66 -23.05 -21.43
C ASP A 7 -14.13 -24.06 -20.42
N ALA A 8 -12.97 -24.68 -20.67
CA ALA A 8 -12.33 -25.55 -19.70
C ALA A 8 -11.95 -24.80 -18.40
N THR A 9 -11.45 -23.56 -18.52
CA THR A 9 -11.03 -22.76 -17.36
C THR A 9 -12.21 -22.36 -16.46
N ILE A 10 -13.38 -22.11 -17.05
CA ILE A 10 -14.59 -21.74 -16.30
C ILE A 10 -15.24 -22.96 -15.64
N PHE A 11 -15.22 -24.13 -16.31
CA PHE A 11 -15.79 -25.37 -15.78
C PHE A 11 -15.13 -25.84 -14.48
N PHE A 12 -13.82 -25.62 -14.33
CA PHE A 12 -13.07 -26.00 -13.12
C PHE A 12 -13.34 -25.11 -11.90
N ILE A 13 -13.75 -23.86 -12.08
CA ILE A 13 -13.97 -22.91 -10.97
C ILE A 13 -15.33 -23.13 -10.29
N GLN A 14 -16.35 -23.57 -11.03
CA GLN A 14 -17.71 -23.76 -10.46
C GLN A 14 -17.91 -25.10 -9.73
N ASN A 15 -17.14 -26.15 -10.02
CA ASN A 15 -17.45 -27.52 -9.58
C ASN A 15 -16.53 -28.13 -8.50
N GLY A 16 -15.68 -27.34 -7.83
CA GLY A 16 -15.10 -27.74 -6.53
C GLY A 16 -14.26 -29.04 -6.48
N LEU A 17 -13.74 -29.56 -7.60
CA LEU A 17 -12.89 -30.76 -7.62
C LEU A 17 -11.44 -30.43 -7.28
N LYS A 18 -11.17 -30.25 -5.98
CA LYS A 18 -9.83 -30.28 -5.40
C LYS A 18 -9.28 -31.72 -5.48
N ARG A 19 -8.44 -32.03 -6.48
CA ARG A 19 -7.21 -32.88 -6.35
C ARG A 19 -6.76 -33.67 -7.59
N LEU A 20 -7.53 -33.80 -8.66
CA LEU A 20 -7.19 -34.80 -9.70
C LEU A 20 -6.47 -34.32 -10.97
N ALA A 21 -6.15 -33.03 -11.12
CA ALA A 21 -5.50 -32.51 -12.33
C ALA A 21 -3.98 -32.24 -12.18
N ILE A 22 -3.29 -32.86 -11.23
CA ILE A 22 -1.85 -32.59 -10.96
C ILE A 22 -0.91 -33.41 -11.86
N GLN A 23 -1.38 -34.47 -12.53
CA GLN A 23 -0.47 -35.42 -13.22
C GLN A 23 -0.49 -35.42 -14.75
N ALA A 24 -1.20 -34.52 -15.42
CA ALA A 24 -1.18 -34.47 -16.87
C ALA A 24 -1.05 -33.03 -17.36
N LEU A 25 0.19 -32.67 -17.76
CA LEU A 25 0.61 -31.69 -18.77
C LEU A 25 1.93 -31.03 -18.34
N PRO A 26 3.10 -31.53 -18.80
CA PRO A 26 4.42 -30.99 -18.41
C PRO A 26 4.73 -29.60 -18.99
N PHE A 27 3.78 -28.96 -19.68
CA PHE A 27 3.97 -27.66 -20.34
C PHE A 27 3.09 -26.53 -19.78
N PHE A 28 2.22 -26.83 -18.80
CA PHE A 28 1.39 -25.81 -18.18
C PHE A 28 1.97 -25.41 -16.82
N ARG A 29 2.89 -24.44 -16.85
CA ARG A 29 3.28 -23.72 -15.63
C ARG A 29 2.05 -22.94 -15.19
N ILE A 30 1.30 -23.44 -14.21
CA ILE A 30 0.24 -22.66 -13.57
C ILE A 30 0.93 -21.41 -13.02
N PRO A 31 0.60 -20.20 -13.49
CA PRO A 31 1.20 -19.00 -12.93
C PRO A 31 0.89 -18.96 -11.43
N ASP A 32 1.90 -18.66 -10.60
CA ASP A 32 1.85 -18.62 -9.14
C ASP A 32 0.70 -17.77 -8.54
N LYS A 33 -0.01 -17.02 -9.39
CA LYS A 33 -1.19 -16.20 -9.08
C LYS A 33 -2.40 -16.97 -8.53
N TYR A 34 -2.39 -18.31 -8.52
CA TYR A 34 -3.43 -19.14 -7.90
C TYR A 34 -3.00 -19.78 -6.59
N THR A 35 -1.79 -19.50 -6.09
CA THR A 35 -1.40 -19.81 -4.73
C THR A 35 -2.22 -18.93 -3.78
N LEU A 36 -2.85 -19.54 -2.77
CA LEU A 36 -3.59 -18.90 -1.66
C LEU A 36 -3.03 -17.49 -1.39
N SER A 37 -3.83 -16.44 -1.64
CA SER A 37 -3.35 -15.06 -1.66
C SER A 37 -2.59 -14.74 -0.37
N LYS A 38 -1.25 -14.70 -0.44
CA LYS A 38 -0.42 -14.22 0.67
C LYS A 38 -0.93 -12.81 0.96
N ALA A 39 -1.41 -12.58 2.18
CA ALA A 39 -1.90 -11.27 2.57
C ALA A 39 -0.78 -10.23 2.33
N ILE A 40 -1.08 -9.19 1.56
CA ILE A 40 -0.08 -8.17 1.23
C ILE A 40 0.33 -7.48 2.53
N PRO A 41 1.63 -7.48 2.89
CA PRO A 41 2.10 -6.83 4.09
C PRO A 41 1.76 -5.34 4.09
N VAL A 42 1.40 -4.83 5.27
CA VAL A 42 1.05 -3.42 5.48
C VAL A 42 1.91 -2.88 6.62
N VAL A 43 2.52 -1.72 6.41
CA VAL A 43 3.30 -1.01 7.42
C VAL A 43 2.78 0.40 7.58
N LEU A 44 2.42 0.77 8.81
CA LEU A 44 1.94 2.11 9.14
C LEU A 44 3.13 3.05 9.37
N ILE A 45 3.09 4.24 8.80
CA ILE A 45 3.99 5.35 9.11
C ILE A 45 3.21 6.33 9.98
N VAL A 46 3.50 6.34 11.27
CA VAL A 46 2.77 7.12 12.28
C VAL A 46 3.67 8.14 12.95
N GLY A 47 3.07 9.21 13.45
CA GLY A 47 3.81 10.31 14.06
C GLY A 47 2.96 11.58 14.05
N LYS A 48 3.31 12.55 14.90
CA LYS A 48 2.64 13.87 14.91
C LYS A 48 2.70 14.54 13.53
N GLN A 49 1.86 15.54 13.31
CA GLN A 49 1.96 16.35 12.08
C GLN A 49 3.38 16.95 11.95
N ASN A 50 3.86 17.09 10.72
CA ASN A 50 5.18 17.65 10.38
C ASN A 50 6.39 16.93 11.01
N THR A 51 6.26 15.63 11.30
CA THR A 51 7.38 14.78 11.76
C THR A 51 8.15 14.11 10.62
N GLY A 52 7.78 14.34 9.35
CA GLY A 52 8.48 13.73 8.22
C GLY A 52 7.93 12.40 7.73
N LYS A 53 6.66 12.07 8.01
CA LYS A 53 6.02 10.86 7.49
C LYS A 53 6.08 10.77 5.96
N THR A 54 5.66 11.84 5.28
CA THR A 54 5.70 11.93 3.83
C THR A 54 7.14 11.84 3.31
N SER A 55 8.07 12.58 3.93
CA SER A 55 9.50 12.55 3.58
C SER A 55 10.13 11.16 3.76
N LEU A 56 9.75 10.42 4.80
CA LEU A 56 10.18 9.05 4.99
C LEU A 56 9.63 8.16 3.87
N ILE A 57 8.34 8.26 3.55
CA ILE A 57 7.72 7.47 2.48
C ILE A 57 8.40 7.75 1.13
N GLU A 58 8.64 9.02 0.80
CA GLU A 58 9.36 9.45 -0.41
C GLU A 58 10.79 8.90 -0.46
N THR A 59 11.44 8.75 0.70
CA THR A 59 12.78 8.13 0.80
C THR A 59 12.71 6.61 0.62
N LEU A 60 11.70 5.94 1.20
CA LEU A 60 11.59 4.48 1.20
C LEU A 60 11.16 3.90 -0.15
N ILE A 61 10.25 4.56 -0.87
CA ILE A 61 9.75 4.08 -2.16
C ILE A 61 10.89 3.74 -3.13
N PRO A 62 11.80 4.66 -3.50
CA PRO A 62 12.88 4.36 -4.44
C PRO A 62 13.82 3.27 -3.91
N LEU A 63 14.09 3.24 -2.61
CA LEU A 63 14.93 2.22 -1.97
C LEU A 63 14.32 0.82 -2.05
N LEU A 64 13.01 0.69 -1.85
CA LEU A 64 12.28 -0.58 -1.97
C LEU A 64 12.14 -0.99 -3.44
N LYS A 65 11.85 -0.04 -4.34
CA LYS A 65 11.81 -0.27 -5.80
C LYS A 65 13.15 -0.78 -6.32
N LYS A 66 14.28 -0.21 -5.87
CA LYS A 66 15.64 -0.66 -6.24
C LYS A 66 15.93 -2.10 -5.79
N ARG A 67 15.24 -2.58 -4.75
CA ARG A 67 15.32 -3.97 -4.25
C ARG A 67 14.34 -4.92 -4.93
N GLY A 68 13.58 -4.46 -5.93
CA GLY A 68 12.66 -5.29 -6.72
C GLY A 68 11.23 -5.35 -6.21
N TYR A 69 10.88 -4.67 -5.12
CA TYR A 69 9.50 -4.66 -4.62
C TYR A 69 8.60 -3.72 -5.43
N ARG A 70 7.34 -4.12 -5.61
CA ARG A 70 6.23 -3.24 -6.03
C ARG A 70 5.62 -2.63 -4.78
N VAL A 71 5.52 -1.31 -4.73
CA VAL A 71 5.16 -0.57 -3.51
C VAL A 71 3.84 0.15 -3.73
N GLY A 72 2.85 -0.12 -2.87
CA GLY A 72 1.62 0.65 -2.77
C GLY A 72 1.71 1.67 -1.63
N THR A 73 0.97 2.78 -1.73
CA THR A 73 0.81 3.74 -0.65
C THR A 73 -0.65 4.03 -0.38
N ILE A 74 -1.00 4.29 0.89
CA ILE A 74 -2.33 4.75 1.31
C ILE A 74 -2.13 5.95 2.24
N LYS A 75 -2.74 7.08 1.91
CA LYS A 75 -2.90 8.18 2.88
C LYS A 75 -4.29 8.07 3.49
N TYR A 76 -4.36 7.77 4.79
CA TYR A 76 -5.60 7.34 5.42
C TYR A 76 -6.20 8.40 6.35
N ASN A 77 -7.53 8.48 6.42
CA ASN A 77 -8.30 9.40 7.28
C ASN A 77 -7.96 10.89 7.09
N VAL A 78 -7.84 11.33 5.84
CA VAL A 78 -7.82 12.77 5.51
C VAL A 78 -9.26 13.32 5.53
N PRO A 79 -9.53 14.48 6.16
CA PRO A 79 -10.89 15.03 6.23
C PRO A 79 -11.51 15.32 4.86
N SER A 80 -10.73 15.89 3.96
CA SER A 80 -11.09 16.13 2.57
C SER A 80 -9.83 16.25 1.72
N PHE A 81 -9.94 16.00 0.43
CA PHE A 81 -8.86 16.17 -0.54
C PHE A 81 -9.44 16.33 -1.95
N GLN A 82 -8.67 16.95 -2.83
CA GLN A 82 -8.99 17.12 -4.24
C GLN A 82 -7.88 16.48 -5.07
N ILE A 83 -8.25 15.63 -6.03
CA ILE A 83 -7.32 14.92 -6.95
C ILE A 83 -7.58 15.22 -8.43
N ASP A 84 -8.71 15.85 -8.73
CA ASP A 84 -9.10 16.27 -10.07
C ASP A 84 -9.40 17.78 -10.06
N TYR A 85 -9.51 18.45 -11.20
CA TYR A 85 -9.60 19.91 -11.24
C TYR A 85 -10.82 20.37 -12.02
N GLU A 86 -11.38 21.51 -11.59
CA GLU A 86 -12.52 22.13 -12.26
C GLU A 86 -12.20 22.41 -13.74
N GLY A 87 -13.21 22.23 -14.60
CA GLY A 87 -13.06 22.36 -16.05
C GLY A 87 -12.54 21.10 -16.77
N LYS A 88 -12.15 20.04 -16.06
CA LYS A 88 -11.87 18.73 -16.67
C LYS A 88 -13.14 17.90 -16.83
N ASP A 89 -13.19 17.05 -17.87
CA ASP A 89 -14.35 16.20 -18.16
C ASP A 89 -14.65 15.25 -17.00
N THR A 90 -13.62 14.65 -16.41
CA THR A 90 -13.78 13.75 -15.26
C THR A 90 -14.32 14.47 -14.02
N TYR A 91 -13.95 15.73 -13.80
CA TYR A 91 -14.49 16.55 -12.73
C TYR A 91 -15.98 16.81 -12.97
N ARG A 92 -16.34 17.18 -14.21
CA ARG A 92 -17.75 17.40 -14.61
C ARG A 92 -18.58 16.14 -14.47
N HIS A 93 -18.06 14.97 -14.87
CA HIS A 93 -18.77 13.68 -14.75
C HIS A 93 -19.03 13.32 -13.28
N PHE A 94 -18.04 13.51 -12.40
CA PHE A 94 -18.20 13.24 -10.97
C PHE A 94 -19.20 14.21 -10.32
N GLY A 95 -19.14 15.50 -10.68
CA GLY A 95 -20.08 16.53 -10.25
C GLY A 95 -21.51 16.30 -10.74
N ALA A 96 -21.68 15.75 -11.95
CA ALA A 96 -22.97 15.39 -12.53
C ALA A 96 -23.64 14.16 -11.86
N GLY A 97 -22.95 13.49 -10.95
CA GLY A 97 -23.51 12.40 -10.15
C GLY A 97 -22.97 11.00 -10.45
N ALA A 98 -21.94 10.86 -11.28
CA ALA A 98 -21.30 9.56 -11.46
C ALA A 98 -20.78 9.02 -10.11
N ASP A 99 -21.05 7.74 -9.83
CA ASP A 99 -20.55 7.05 -8.63
C ASP A 99 -19.09 6.66 -8.77
N ILE A 100 -18.65 6.40 -10.00
CA ILE A 100 -17.28 6.03 -10.34
C ILE A 100 -16.88 6.75 -11.62
N VAL A 101 -15.73 7.41 -11.58
CA VAL A 101 -15.10 8.05 -12.75
C VAL A 101 -13.68 7.53 -12.88
N SER A 102 -13.25 7.23 -14.11
CA SER A 102 -11.89 6.80 -14.40
C SER A 102 -11.28 7.62 -15.53
N ILE A 103 -10.00 7.95 -15.41
CA ILE A 103 -9.15 8.48 -16.49
C ILE A 103 -7.95 7.57 -16.64
N SER A 104 -7.60 7.23 -17.88
CA SER A 104 -6.52 6.29 -18.17
C SER A 104 -5.65 6.77 -19.33
N SER A 105 -4.37 6.42 -19.27
CA SER A 105 -3.38 6.57 -20.32
C SER A 105 -2.39 5.41 -20.25
N PRO A 106 -1.51 5.21 -21.25
CA PRO A 106 -0.48 4.16 -21.19
C PRO A 106 0.41 4.19 -19.96
N ALA A 107 0.58 5.38 -19.34
CA ALA A 107 1.47 5.59 -18.20
C ALA A 107 0.74 5.66 -16.85
N LYS A 108 -0.59 5.89 -16.81
CA LYS A 108 -1.30 6.19 -15.56
C LYS A 108 -2.80 5.89 -15.64
N LEU A 109 -3.33 5.37 -14.53
CA LEU A 109 -4.76 5.21 -14.28
C LEU A 109 -5.13 5.95 -12.99
N ALA A 110 -6.22 6.71 -13.02
CA ALA A 110 -6.84 7.26 -11.82
C ALA A 110 -8.32 6.88 -11.79
N ILE A 111 -8.81 6.48 -10.62
CA ILE A 111 -10.21 6.12 -10.39
C ILE A 111 -10.69 6.92 -9.17
N ILE A 112 -11.80 7.63 -9.33
CA ILE A 112 -12.48 8.39 -8.28
C ILE A 112 -13.79 7.66 -7.99
N LYS A 113 -13.99 7.26 -6.73
CA LYS A 113 -15.20 6.58 -6.29
C LYS A 113 -15.91 7.43 -5.24
N ARG A 114 -17.22 7.59 -5.40
CA ARG A 114 -18.06 8.17 -4.35
C ARG A 114 -18.05 7.22 -3.15
N VAL A 115 -17.77 7.78 -1.98
CA VAL A 115 -17.87 7.05 -0.71
C VAL A 115 -19.13 7.54 -0.02
N VAL A 116 -20.05 6.63 0.27
CA VAL A 116 -21.26 6.91 1.05
C VAL A 116 -21.01 6.49 2.50
N GLY A 117 -21.25 7.41 3.43
CA GLY A 117 -21.05 7.15 4.86
C GLY A 117 -19.59 7.32 5.31
N LYS A 118 -18.97 6.24 5.82
CA LYS A 118 -17.63 6.28 6.42
C LYS A 118 -16.55 5.89 5.41
N SER A 119 -15.35 6.43 5.59
CA SER A 119 -14.16 6.04 4.82
C SER A 119 -13.97 4.51 4.83
N PRO A 120 -13.67 3.88 3.68
CA PRO A 120 -13.47 2.45 3.60
C PRO A 120 -12.32 1.98 4.49
N ALA A 121 -12.44 0.81 5.10
CA ALA A 121 -11.34 0.26 5.87
C ALA A 121 -10.11 -0.05 4.97
N ILE A 122 -8.88 0.02 5.51
CA ILE A 122 -7.66 -0.32 4.75
C ILE A 122 -7.78 -1.71 4.11
N LYS A 123 -8.33 -2.70 4.82
CA LYS A 123 -8.54 -4.06 4.27
C LYS A 123 -9.35 -4.01 2.96
N THR A 124 -10.46 -3.27 2.95
CA THR A 124 -11.31 -3.08 1.78
C THR A 124 -10.58 -2.36 0.64
N LEU A 125 -9.76 -1.35 0.96
CA LEU A 125 -8.93 -0.67 -0.03
C LEU A 125 -7.93 -1.63 -0.69
N ILE A 126 -7.26 -2.46 0.12
CA ILE A 126 -6.26 -3.44 -0.35
C ILE A 126 -6.90 -4.46 -1.28
N GLU A 127 -7.97 -5.10 -0.82
CA GLU A 127 -8.69 -6.15 -1.56
C GLU A 127 -9.21 -5.68 -2.92
N SER A 128 -9.57 -4.39 -3.01
CA SER A 128 -10.17 -3.81 -4.20
C SER A 128 -9.16 -3.19 -5.17
N ASN A 129 -8.03 -2.68 -4.68
CA ASN A 129 -7.18 -1.80 -5.50
C ASN A 129 -5.66 -2.08 -5.46
N TYR A 130 -5.16 -2.98 -4.60
CA TYR A 130 -3.70 -3.16 -4.40
C TYR A 130 -3.22 -4.59 -4.71
N ARG A 131 -3.87 -5.33 -5.61
CA ARG A 131 -3.55 -6.76 -5.85
C ARG A 131 -2.19 -7.01 -6.53
N ASP A 132 -1.55 -5.97 -7.02
CA ASP A 132 -0.35 -5.98 -7.84
C ASP A 132 0.87 -5.35 -7.15
N VAL A 133 0.85 -5.23 -5.81
CA VAL A 133 1.99 -4.76 -5.02
C VAL A 133 2.46 -5.80 -4.00
N ASP A 134 3.72 -5.69 -3.57
CA ASP A 134 4.36 -6.62 -2.63
C ASP A 134 4.37 -6.08 -1.19
N ILE A 135 4.17 -4.77 -1.02
CA ILE A 135 4.15 -4.06 0.27
C ILE A 135 3.30 -2.79 0.17
N ILE A 136 2.59 -2.46 1.24
CA ILE A 136 1.79 -1.23 1.33
C ILE A 136 2.27 -0.37 2.50
N LEU A 137 2.64 0.87 2.20
CA LEU A 137 2.99 1.89 3.20
C LEU A 137 1.78 2.78 3.45
N VAL A 138 1.32 2.84 4.71
CA VAL A 138 0.15 3.64 5.08
C VAL A 138 0.60 4.87 5.86
N GLU A 139 0.41 6.06 5.30
CA GLU A 139 0.51 7.30 6.07
C GLU A 139 -0.78 7.50 6.86
N GLY A 140 -0.77 7.20 8.17
CA GLY A 140 -1.91 7.51 9.04
C GLY A 140 -2.16 6.58 10.24
N TYR A 141 -3.08 7.04 11.08
CA TYR A 141 -3.81 6.43 12.21
C TYR A 141 -3.12 5.34 13.07
N LYS A 142 -2.90 5.66 14.35
CA LYS A 142 -2.16 4.86 15.33
C LYS A 142 -2.91 3.63 15.91
N ARG A 143 -4.22 3.49 15.68
CA ARG A 143 -5.07 2.53 16.42
C ARG A 143 -5.29 1.17 15.73
N TRP A 144 -4.54 0.83 14.69
CA TRP A 144 -4.76 -0.41 13.95
C TRP A 144 -3.65 -1.42 14.22
N ASN A 145 -4.00 -2.71 14.21
CA ASN A 145 -3.08 -3.80 14.55
C ASN A 145 -2.18 -4.19 13.35
N TYR A 146 -1.45 -3.21 12.83
CA TYR A 146 -0.44 -3.40 11.79
C TYR A 146 0.95 -3.06 12.34
N PRO A 147 2.01 -3.69 11.81
CA PRO A 147 3.37 -3.22 12.05
C PRO A 147 3.48 -1.72 11.78
N ALA A 148 4.10 -0.97 12.68
CA ALA A 148 4.16 0.48 12.59
C ALA A 148 5.58 1.01 12.80
N ILE A 149 5.95 1.99 11.99
CA ILE A 149 7.12 2.85 12.18
C ILE A 149 6.61 4.17 12.76
N GLU A 150 6.99 4.44 13.99
CA GLU A 150 6.63 5.66 14.71
C GLU A 150 7.78 6.67 14.63
N ILE A 151 7.50 7.83 14.04
CA ILE A 151 8.45 8.92 13.93
C ILE A 151 8.28 9.86 15.12
N ILE A 152 9.37 10.03 15.87
CA ILE A 152 9.44 10.89 17.05
C ILE A 152 10.31 12.10 16.71
N ASN A 153 9.86 13.29 17.08
CA ASN A 153 10.69 14.50 16.94
C ASN A 153 11.79 14.49 18.01
N ASN A 154 13.03 14.83 17.63
CA ASN A 154 14.18 14.92 18.53
C ASN A 154 13.91 15.73 19.82
N ARG A 155 13.03 16.75 19.79
CA ARG A 155 12.62 17.50 20.99
C ARG A 155 11.84 16.69 22.04
N GLN A 156 11.36 15.50 21.71
CA GLN A 156 10.55 14.63 22.59
C GLN A 156 11.35 13.44 23.16
N ARG A 157 12.69 13.50 23.10
CA ARG A 157 13.63 12.45 23.54
C ARG A 157 13.43 12.00 25.00
N VAL A 158 12.75 12.79 25.83
CA VAL A 158 12.63 12.58 27.29
C VAL A 158 11.59 11.53 27.71
N ILE A 159 10.66 11.08 26.84
CA ILE A 159 9.50 10.26 27.30
C ILE A 159 9.50 8.81 26.77
N ALA A 160 10.28 8.47 25.75
CA ALA A 160 10.20 7.14 25.14
C ALA A 160 11.20 6.15 25.77
N LYS A 161 10.87 5.58 26.94
CA LYS A 161 11.42 4.27 27.31
C LYS A 161 10.93 3.27 26.26
N SER A 162 11.82 2.82 25.38
CA SER A 162 11.50 1.96 24.25
C SER A 162 10.89 0.64 24.72
N LYS A 163 9.55 0.52 24.72
CA LYS A 163 8.92 -0.80 24.63
C LYS A 163 9.15 -1.30 23.21
N ARG A 164 10.28 -1.98 22.99
CA ARG A 164 10.52 -2.75 21.75
C ARG A 164 9.39 -3.77 21.64
N SER A 165 8.48 -3.55 20.70
CA SER A 165 7.49 -4.53 20.30
C SER A 165 7.92 -5.08 18.95
N LYS A 166 7.75 -6.40 18.74
CA LYS A 166 7.94 -7.02 17.42
C LYS A 166 7.12 -6.31 16.34
N HIS A 167 6.08 -5.54 16.68
CA HIS A 167 5.22 -4.83 15.73
C HIS A 167 5.47 -3.32 15.67
N ARG A 168 6.46 -2.77 16.40
CA ARG A 168 6.74 -1.32 16.39
C ARG A 168 8.22 -1.01 16.30
N LEU A 169 8.58 -0.19 15.33
CA LEU A 169 9.88 0.45 15.22
C LEU A 169 9.71 1.95 15.51
N GLN A 170 10.59 2.51 16.33
CA GLN A 170 10.63 3.96 16.57
C GLN A 170 11.88 4.52 15.90
N ILE A 171 11.73 5.60 15.15
CA ILE A 171 12.83 6.34 14.55
C ILE A 171 12.75 7.82 14.91
N ILE A 172 13.88 8.50 14.86
CA ILE A 172 13.97 9.92 15.22
C ILE A 172 14.04 10.74 13.94
N SER A 173 13.11 11.70 13.81
CA SER A 173 13.24 12.76 12.82
C SER A 173 14.21 13.81 13.34
N ILE A 174 15.29 14.04 12.59
CA ILE A 174 16.24 15.13 12.81
C ILE A 174 15.77 16.29 11.95
N ALA A 175 15.42 17.43 12.56
CA ALA A 175 15.19 18.65 11.81
C ALA A 175 16.53 19.09 11.22
N LYS A 176 16.72 18.95 9.90
CA LYS A 176 17.99 19.30 9.26
C LYS A 176 18.15 20.81 9.07
N THR A 177 17.08 21.55 8.75
CA THR A 177 17.06 23.02 8.65
C THR A 177 15.62 23.56 8.56
N PRO A 178 15.36 24.87 8.74
CA PRO A 178 14.05 25.49 8.48
C PRO A 178 13.58 25.41 7.02
N LEU A 179 14.49 25.11 6.09
CA LEU A 179 14.26 25.28 4.65
C LEU A 179 14.25 24.01 3.80
N GLN A 180 14.48 22.79 4.33
CA GLN A 180 14.14 21.56 3.58
C GLN A 180 14.20 20.26 4.41
N MET A 181 13.06 19.54 4.39
CA MET A 181 12.76 18.15 4.76
C MET A 181 13.30 17.59 6.10
N PRO A 182 12.42 16.98 6.92
CA PRO A 182 12.81 16.09 8.00
C PRO A 182 13.83 15.04 7.53
N GLY A 183 15.00 15.02 8.16
CA GLY A 183 16.07 14.09 7.84
C GLY A 183 16.06 12.88 8.77
N PHE A 184 16.40 11.72 8.23
CA PHE A 184 16.64 10.50 8.99
C PHE A 184 18.11 10.12 8.89
N SER A 185 18.65 9.49 9.92
CA SER A 185 20.00 8.92 9.82
C SER A 185 20.01 7.73 8.86
N GLN A 186 21.14 7.44 8.23
CA GLN A 186 21.26 6.27 7.35
C GLN A 186 20.95 4.97 8.13
N ASP A 187 21.41 4.87 9.37
CA ASP A 187 21.13 3.77 10.28
C ASP A 187 19.62 3.60 10.57
N ASP A 188 18.88 4.70 10.75
CA ASP A 188 17.41 4.63 10.88
C ASP A 188 16.75 4.12 9.60
N ILE A 189 17.19 4.58 8.44
CA ILE A 189 16.66 4.12 7.14
C ILE A 189 16.94 2.63 6.95
N ASP A 190 18.13 2.16 7.25
CA ASP A 190 18.50 0.75 7.12
C ASP A 190 17.68 -0.13 8.06
N LYS A 191 17.49 0.30 9.32
CA LYS A 191 16.58 -0.38 10.27
C LYS A 191 15.15 -0.43 9.77
N VAL A 192 14.66 0.65 9.17
CA VAL A 192 13.31 0.71 8.59
C VAL A 192 13.16 -0.26 7.44
N ILE A 193 14.13 -0.31 6.52
CA ILE A 193 14.10 -1.26 5.40
C ILE A 193 14.11 -2.70 5.92
N GLN A 194 15.02 -3.04 6.84
CA GLN A 194 15.05 -4.38 7.45
C GLN A 194 13.73 -4.74 8.14
N PHE A 195 13.13 -3.78 8.84
CA PHE A 195 11.84 -3.96 9.49
C PHE A 195 10.72 -4.23 8.48
N ILE A 196 10.69 -3.52 7.35
CA ILE A 196 9.72 -3.72 6.26
C ILE A 196 9.93 -5.10 5.61
N GLU A 197 11.16 -5.44 5.24
CA GLU A 197 11.48 -6.71 4.56
C GLU A 197 11.15 -7.93 5.44
N SER A 198 11.29 -7.80 6.76
CA SER A 198 10.88 -8.85 7.72
C SER A 198 9.39 -9.17 7.71
N ARG A 199 8.56 -8.39 7.00
CA ARG A 199 7.11 -8.63 6.81
C ARG A 199 6.77 -9.26 5.48
N ILE A 200 7.68 -9.18 4.52
CA ILE A 200 7.48 -9.68 3.15
C ILE A 200 7.90 -11.13 3.04
N LYS A 201 8.99 -11.49 3.75
CA LYS A 201 9.56 -12.85 3.78
C LYS A 201 8.65 -13.78 4.59
#